data_AF-A0A929G9F6-F1
#
_entry.id   AF-A0A929G9F6-F1
#
_cell.length_a   1.000
_cell.length_b   1.000
_cell.length_c   1.000
_cell.angle_alpha   90.00
_cell.angle_beta   90.00
_cell.angle_gamma   90.00
#
_symmetry.space_group_name_H-M   'P 1'
#
loop_
_entity.id
_entity.type
_entity.pdbx_description
1 polymer ?
#
loop_
_entity_poly.entity_id
_entity_poly.type
_entity_poly.pdbx_seq_one_letter_code
_entity_poly.pdbx_strand_id
1 'polypeptide(L)' 'GDLYGALAAYNGGPGNAMTWKNLVPPDPDLYLEVIRFAETREYIKGIYEIFSIYKNMYDRTP' A
#
# COMPACT_ATOMS: atom_id res chain seq x y z
N GLY A 1 -9.04 8.22 -3.11
CA GLY A 1 -8.84 6.96 -3.86
C GLY A 1 -8.17 5.95 -2.97
N ASP A 2 -8.26 4.65 -3.28
CA ASP A 2 -7.61 3.59 -2.51
C ASP A 2 -6.14 3.44 -2.94
N LEU A 3 -5.24 4.05 -2.17
CA LEU A 3 -3.81 4.07 -2.49
C LEU A 3 -3.17 2.69 -2.32
N TYR A 4 -3.49 1.97 -1.25
CA TYR A 4 -2.92 0.64 -0.98
C TYR A 4 -3.37 -0.36 -2.03
N GLY A 5 -4.65 -0.35 -2.39
CA GLY A 5 -5.17 -1.16 -3.49
C GLY A 5 -4.50 -0.85 -4.83
N ALA A 6 -4.28 0.43 -5.13
CA ALA A 6 -3.60 0.84 -6.37
C ALA A 6 -2.13 0.39 -6.41
N LEU A 7 -1.38 0.57 -5.32
CA LEU A 7 0.02 0.11 -5.23
C LEU A 7 0.14 -1.41 -5.29
N ALA A 8 -0.76 -2.13 -4.61
CA ALA A 8 -0.84 -3.58 -4.68
C ALA A 8 -1.18 -4.06 -6.10
N ALA A 9 -2.10 -3.40 -6.80
CA ALA A 9 -2.44 -3.74 -8.18
C ALA A 9 -1.29 -3.46 -9.15
N TYR A 10 -0.50 -2.42 -8.90
CA TYR A 10 0.65 -2.07 -9.72
C TYR A 10 1.78 -3.12 -9.63
N ASN A 11 2.18 -3.52 -8.43
CA ASN A 11 3.26 -4.49 -8.24
C ASN A 11 2.77 -5.96 -8.26
N GLY A 12 1.68 -6.27 -7.55
CA GLY A 12 1.15 -7.63 -7.41
C GLY A 12 0.08 -8.01 -8.45
N GLY A 13 -0.34 -7.07 -9.29
CA GLY A 13 -1.38 -7.26 -10.30
C GLY A 13 -2.81 -7.00 -9.78
N PRO A 14 -3.72 -6.44 -10.61
CA PRO A 14 -5.05 -6.01 -10.17
C PRO A 14 -5.95 -7.16 -9.71
N GLY A 15 -5.85 -8.35 -10.31
CA GLY A 15 -6.63 -9.53 -9.89
C GLY A 15 -6.25 -10.02 -8.49
N ASN A 16 -4.95 -10.03 -8.17
CA ASN A 16 -4.47 -10.37 -6.84
C ASN A 16 -4.87 -9.32 -5.81
N ALA A 17 -4.68 -8.02 -6.13
CA ALA A 17 -5.07 -6.92 -5.27
C ALA A 17 -6.56 -6.98 -4.91
N MET A 18 -7.43 -7.21 -5.89
CA MET A 18 -8.86 -7.36 -5.66
C MET A 18 -9.20 -8.61 -4.84
N THR A 19 -8.50 -9.73 -5.09
CA THR A 19 -8.66 -10.96 -4.30
C THR A 19 -8.31 -10.72 -2.83
N TRP A 20 -7.17 -10.10 -2.52
CA TRP A 20 -6.77 -9.79 -1.15
C TRP A 20 -7.72 -8.80 -0.48
N LYS A 21 -8.23 -7.82 -1.24
CA LYS A 21 -9.13 -6.79 -0.69
C LYS A 21 -10.45 -7.38 -0.24
N ASN A 22 -10.92 -8.43 -0.91
CA ASN A 22 -12.14 -9.14 -0.54
C ASN A 22 -11.99 -10.04 0.70
N LEU A 23 -10.77 -10.24 1.22
CA LEU A 23 -10.52 -11.05 2.42
C LEU A 23 -10.67 -10.27 3.73
N VAL A 24 -10.74 -8.95 3.67
CA VAL A 24 -10.69 -8.07 4.84
C VAL A 24 -11.77 -7.00 4.78
N PRO A 25 -12.20 -6.45 5.94
CA PRO A 25 -12.94 -5.19 5.97
C PRO A 25 -12.10 -4.06 5.34
N PRO A 26 -12.70 -2.88 5.07
CA PRO A 26 -12.00 -1.73 4.49
C PRO A 26 -11.02 -1.08 5.49
N ASP A 27 -9.95 -1.82 5.78
CA ASP A 27 -8.89 -1.49 6.72
C ASP A 27 -7.55 -1.67 5.99
N PRO A 28 -6.79 -0.58 5.74
CA PRO A 28 -5.51 -0.64 5.04
C PRO A 28 -4.45 -1.48 5.74
N ASP A 29 -4.46 -1.53 7.07
CA ASP A 29 -3.47 -2.26 7.85
C ASP A 29 -3.74 -3.76 7.73
N LEU A 30 -5.00 -4.17 7.93
CA LEU A 30 -5.41 -5.55 7.68
C LEU A 30 -5.20 -5.96 6.22
N TYR A 31 -5.45 -5.04 5.28
CA TYR A 31 -5.20 -5.28 3.86
C TYR A 31 -3.74 -5.57 3.57
N LEU A 32 -2.81 -4.79 4.14
CA LEU A 32 -1.37 -5.03 3.99
C LEU A 32 -0.95 -6.40 4.52
N GLU A 33 -1.53 -6.85 5.64
CA GLU A 33 -1.21 -8.14 6.26
C GLU A 33 -1.64 -9.34 5.40
N VAL A 34 -2.78 -9.25 4.70
CA VAL A 34 -3.31 -10.36 3.88
C VAL A 34 -2.70 -10.46 2.47
N ILE A 35 -1.90 -9.46 2.05
CA ILE A 35 -1.15 -9.54 0.79
C ILE A 35 -0.17 -10.71 0.86
N ARG A 36 -0.36 -11.71 0.00
CA ARG A 36 0.40 -12.97 0.06
C ARG A 36 1.83 -12.83 -0.44
N PHE A 37 2.08 -11.88 -1.34
CA PHE A 37 3.40 -11.66 -1.92
C PHE A 37 4.22 -10.77 -0.99
N ALA A 38 5.31 -11.32 -0.44
CA ALA A 38 6.22 -10.58 0.41
C ALA A 38 6.78 -9.36 -0.34
N GLU A 39 7.16 -9.52 -1.61
CA GLU A 39 7.61 -8.42 -2.47
C GLU A 39 6.60 -7.26 -2.52
N THR A 40 5.32 -7.55 -2.73
CA THR A 40 4.28 -6.52 -2.80
C THR A 40 4.08 -5.80 -1.47
N ARG A 41 4.18 -6.50 -0.33
CA ARG A 41 4.12 -5.86 1.00
C ARG A 41 5.30 -4.91 1.20
N GLU A 42 6.51 -5.38 0.91
CA GLU A 42 7.73 -4.57 1.08
C GLU A 42 7.77 -3.40 0.11
N TYR A 43 7.29 -3.58 -1.12
CA TYR A 43 7.10 -2.49 -2.09
C TYR A 43 6.18 -1.39 -1.54
N ILE A 44 5.01 -1.74 -1.01
CA ILE A 44 4.06 -0.76 -0.46
C ILE A 44 4.66 -0.04 0.74
N LYS A 45 5.31 -0.77 1.67
CA LYS A 45 5.96 -0.17 2.83
C LYS A 45 7.05 0.82 2.42
N GLY A 46 7.90 0.46 1.46
CA GLY A 46 8.96 1.34 0.96
C GLY A 46 8.43 2.62 0.32
N ILE A 47 7.37 2.52 -0.51
CA ILE A 47 6.73 3.71 -1.09
C ILE A 47 6.13 4.60 0.01
N TYR A 48 5.45 3.99 0.99
CA TYR A 48 4.85 4.74 2.11
C TYR A 48 5.89 5.44 2.98
N GLU A 49 7.03 4.80 3.22
CA GLU A 49 8.17 5.38 3.94
C GLU A 49 8.72 6.60 3.21
N ILE A 50 9.03 6.47 1.92
CA ILE A 50 9.53 7.57 1.08
C ILE A 50 8.50 8.72 1.05
N PHE A 51 7.22 8.40 0.82
CA PHE A 51 6.15 9.39 0.84
C PHE A 51 6.09 10.14 2.17
N SER A 52 6.18 9.43 3.29
CA SER A 52 6.14 10.03 4.63
C SER A 52 7.34 10.94 4.88
N ILE A 53 8.53 10.55 4.42
CA ILE A 53 9.74 11.40 4.50
C ILE A 53 9.52 12.70 3.72
N TYR A 54 9.11 12.61 2.45
CA TYR A 54 8.90 13.79 1.62
C TYR A 54 7.80 14.68 2.16
N LYS A 55 6.68 14.11 2.59
CA LYS A 55 5.59 14.84 3.23
C LYS A 55 6.10 15.64 4.43
N ASN A 56 6.85 15.01 5.33
CA ASN A 56 7.42 15.68 6.48
C ASN A 56 8.41 16.80 6.10
N MET A 57 9.20 16.63 5.03
CA MET A 57 10.12 17.68 4.56
C MET A 57 9.38 18.89 4.00
N TYR A 58 8.36 18.66 3.19
CA TYR A 58 7.58 19.74 2.58
C TYR A 58 6.63 20.41 3.58
N ASP A 59 6.05 19.67 4.53
CA ASP A 59 5.21 20.23 5.60
C ASP A 59 6.00 21.12 6.57
N ARG A 60 7.33 20.92 6.67
CA ARG A 60 8.24 21.74 7.51
C ARG A 60 8.79 22.97 6.80
N THR A 61 8.52 23.12 5.51
CA THR A 61 8.97 24.28 4.73
C THR A 61 7.80 25.26 4.63
N PRO A 62 7.85 26.43 5.29
CA PRO A 62 6.76 27.41 5.26
C PRO A 62 6.56 28.05 3.89
#